data_AF-A0A290X3P2-F1
#
_entry.id   AF-A0A290X3P2-F1
#
_cell.length_a   1.000
_cell.length_b   1.000
_cell.length_c   1.000
_cell.angle_alpha   90.00
_cell.angle_beta   90.00
_cell.angle_gamma   90.00
#
_symmetry.space_group_name_H-M   'P 1'
#
loop_
_entity.id
_entity.type
_entity.pdbx_description
1 polymer ?
#
loop_
_entity_poly.entity_id
_entity_poly.type
_entity_poly.pdbx_seq_one_letter_code
_entity_poly.pdbx_strand_id
1 'polypeptide(L)'
;MLDSAKADPAEAEKLLAINTAPDNGAFPLIDISNWPTVRYSASGELQTPESEAYFAGVAASASKARAELLQLERSKGTPTAAILDKVLALNSALPPRYKVMANIAY
;
A
#
# COMPACT_ATOMS: atom_id res chain seq x y z
N MET A 1 13.77 1.08 -11.63
CA MET A 1 13.57 0.59 -10.24
C MET A 1 13.49 -0.94 -10.19
N LEU A 2 12.68 -1.57 -11.04
CA LEU A 2 12.58 -3.04 -11.11
C LEU A 2 13.82 -3.70 -11.73
N ASP A 3 14.41 -3.12 -12.77
CA ASP A 3 15.60 -3.69 -13.41
C ASP A 3 16.86 -3.63 -12.51
N SER A 4 16.97 -2.59 -11.68
CA SER A 4 18.02 -2.50 -10.66
C SER A 4 17.82 -3.51 -9.52
N ALA A 5 16.58 -3.75 -9.09
CA ALA A 5 16.26 -4.77 -8.09
C ALA A 5 16.54 -6.20 -8.58
N LYS A 6 16.40 -6.47 -9.88
CA LYS A 6 16.76 -7.77 -10.47
C LYS A 6 18.27 -8.00 -10.49
N ALA A 7 19.06 -6.94 -10.56
CA ALA A 7 20.52 -7.00 -10.60
C ALA A 7 21.17 -6.98 -9.21
N ASP A 8 20.50 -6.41 -8.20
CA ASP A 8 21.00 -6.29 -6.83
C ASP A 8 20.00 -6.85 -5.79
N PRO A 9 20.31 -8.01 -5.19
CA PRO A 9 19.49 -8.59 -4.13
C PRO A 9 19.28 -7.69 -2.91
N ALA A 10 20.25 -6.83 -2.56
CA ALA A 10 20.13 -5.93 -1.42
C ALA A 10 19.11 -4.82 -1.69
N GLU A 11 19.12 -4.25 -2.90
CA GLU A 11 18.12 -3.28 -3.33
C GLU A 11 16.74 -3.92 -3.44
N ALA A 12 16.63 -5.16 -3.94
CA ALA A 12 15.37 -5.90 -3.96
C ALA A 12 14.78 -6.07 -2.55
N GLU A 13 15.62 -6.42 -1.58
CA GLU A 13 15.18 -6.63 -0.19
C GLU A 13 14.72 -5.32 0.47
N LYS A 14 15.45 -4.22 0.22
CA LYS A 14 15.05 -2.88 0.67
C LYS A 14 13.70 -2.46 0.09
N LEU A 15 13.51 -2.61 -1.22
CA LEU A 15 12.26 -2.26 -1.88
C LEU A 15 11.11 -3.15 -1.44
N LEU A 16 11.38 -4.44 -1.21
CA LEU A 16 10.40 -5.37 -0.65
C LEU A 16 9.96 -4.92 0.73
N ALA A 17 10.92 -4.61 1.62
CA ALA A 17 10.63 -4.15 2.98
C ALA A 17 9.76 -2.88 3.01
N ILE A 18 10.03 -1.91 2.12
CA ILE A 18 9.20 -0.71 1.96
C ILE A 18 7.77 -1.12 1.58
N ASN A 19 7.62 -1.93 0.52
CA ASN A 19 6.32 -2.28 -0.03
C ASN A 19 5.50 -3.28 0.79
N THR A 20 6.10 -3.90 1.80
CA THR A 20 5.42 -4.79 2.77
C THR A 20 5.31 -4.19 4.17
N ALA A 21 5.82 -2.97 4.41
CA ALA A 21 5.68 -2.33 5.71
C ALA A 21 4.18 -2.22 6.09
N PRO A 22 3.81 -2.48 7.36
CA PRO A 22 2.40 -2.47 7.79
C PRO A 22 1.67 -1.19 7.39
N ASP A 23 2.38 -0.06 7.43
CA ASP A 23 1.83 1.24 7.17
C ASP A 23 2.18 1.78 5.77
N ASN A 24 3.13 1.16 5.03
CA ASN A 24 3.69 1.53 3.71
C ASN A 24 3.47 3.00 3.24
N GLY A 25 3.59 3.99 4.14
CA GLY A 25 3.24 5.39 3.87
C GLY A 25 1.77 5.67 3.48
N ALA A 26 0.85 4.69 3.57
CA ALA A 26 -0.55 4.83 3.22
C ALA A 26 -1.33 5.54 4.33
N PHE A 27 -1.24 6.86 4.35
CA PHE A 27 -1.99 7.72 5.24
C PHE A 27 -2.92 8.61 4.44
N PRO A 28 -4.16 8.83 4.91
CA PRO A 28 -5.04 9.74 4.22
C PRO A 28 -4.51 11.17 4.36
N LEU A 29 -4.36 11.86 3.23
CA LEU A 29 -4.14 13.30 3.25
C LEU A 29 -5.49 13.98 3.49
N ILE A 30 -5.56 14.79 4.54
CA ILE A 30 -6.79 15.40 5.02
C ILE A 30 -6.82 16.90 4.74
N ASP A 31 -7.92 17.36 4.15
CA ASP A 31 -8.24 18.77 3.95
C ASP A 31 -9.14 19.27 5.08
N ILE A 32 -8.60 20.24 5.84
CA ILE A 32 -9.25 20.93 6.95
C ILE A 32 -9.51 22.41 6.65
N SER A 33 -9.32 22.86 5.41
CA SER A 33 -9.47 24.27 5.02
C SER A 33 -10.88 24.83 5.27
N ASN A 34 -11.89 23.96 5.35
CA ASN A 34 -13.31 24.30 5.53
C ASN A 34 -13.89 23.78 6.86
N TRP A 35 -13.12 23.90 7.96
CA TRP A 35 -13.56 23.46 9.29
C TRP A 35 -14.97 23.97 9.67
N PRO A 36 -15.85 23.14 10.27
CA PRO A 36 -15.61 21.79 10.80
C PRO A 36 -15.75 20.66 9.77
N THR A 37 -15.91 20.98 8.48
CA THR A 37 -16.01 19.96 7.43
C THR A 37 -14.62 19.44 7.09
N VAL A 38 -14.42 18.14 7.27
CA VAL A 38 -13.15 17.46 6.98
C VAL A 38 -13.32 16.58 5.73
N ARG A 39 -12.33 16.59 4.84
CA ARG A 39 -12.35 15.85 3.57
C ARG A 39 -11.03 15.13 3.31
N TYR A 40 -11.05 14.09 2.48
CA TYR A 40 -9.82 13.55 1.88
C TYR A 40 -9.34 14.51 0.79
N SER A 41 -8.10 15.00 0.89
CA SER A 41 -7.58 16.07 0.01
C SER A 41 -7.58 15.69 -1.46
N ALA A 42 -7.34 14.42 -1.79
CA ALA A 42 -7.24 13.97 -3.17
C ALA A 42 -8.61 13.75 -3.86
N SER A 43 -9.64 13.34 -3.13
CA SER A 43 -10.98 13.07 -3.70
C SER A 43 -12.03 14.13 -3.39
N GLY A 44 -11.81 14.96 -2.36
CA GLY A 44 -12.83 15.86 -1.80
C GLY A 44 -13.96 15.12 -1.07
N GLU A 45 -13.88 13.79 -0.95
CA GLU A 45 -14.85 12.97 -0.22
C GLU A 45 -14.87 13.41 1.26
N LEU A 46 -16.06 13.48 1.86
CA LEU A 46 -16.20 13.79 3.28
C LEU A 46 -15.58 12.69 4.12
N GLN A 47 -14.88 13.09 5.18
CA GLN A 47 -14.51 12.15 6.22
C GLN A 47 -15.72 11.89 7.11
N THR A 48 -16.31 10.71 6.98
CA THR A 48 -17.39 10.20 7.82
C THR A 48 -16.94 8.93 8.55
N PRO A 49 -17.65 8.49 9.60
CA PRO A 49 -17.34 7.20 10.24
C PRO A 49 -17.29 6.04 9.25
N GLU A 50 -18.15 6.05 8.23
CA GLU A 50 -18.20 5.02 7.18
C GLU A 50 -16.97 5.06 6.25
N SER A 51 -16.52 6.25 5.85
CA SER A 51 -15.34 6.39 5.00
C SER A 51 -14.05 6.01 5.75
N GLU A 52 -13.97 6.37 7.03
CA GLU A 52 -12.86 5.96 7.91
C GLU A 52 -12.84 4.44 8.11
N ALA A 53 -13.98 3.84 8.40
CA ALA A 53 -14.10 2.39 8.55
C ALA A 53 -13.74 1.66 7.25
N TYR A 54 -14.16 2.19 6.09
CA TYR A 54 -13.75 1.67 4.79
C TYR A 54 -12.22 1.71 4.62
N PHE A 55 -11.60 2.86 4.88
CA PHE A 55 -10.15 3.02 4.76
C PHE A 55 -9.40 2.04 5.67
N ALA A 56 -9.77 1.98 6.95
CA ALA A 56 -9.15 1.10 7.93
C ALA A 56 -9.30 -0.38 7.55
N GLY A 57 -10.48 -0.78 7.07
CA GLY A 57 -10.75 -2.16 6.64
C GLY A 57 -9.91 -2.58 5.43
N VAL A 58 -9.78 -1.70 4.43
CA VAL A 58 -8.93 -1.96 3.25
C VAL A 58 -7.45 -1.95 3.63
N ALA A 59 -6.99 -1.01 4.46
CA ALA A 59 -5.61 -0.94 4.93
C ALA A 59 -5.19 -2.21 5.68
N ALA A 60 -6.02 -2.67 6.64
CA ALA A 60 -5.77 -3.89 7.39
C ALA A 60 -5.73 -5.12 6.47
N SER A 61 -6.66 -5.21 5.51
CA SER A 61 -6.72 -6.31 4.55
C SER A 61 -5.50 -6.32 3.62
N ALA A 62 -5.06 -5.15 3.14
CA ALA A 62 -3.86 -5.00 2.31
C ALA A 62 -2.59 -5.39 3.06
N SER A 63 -2.44 -4.94 4.31
CA SER A 63 -1.32 -5.29 5.18
C SER A 63 -1.24 -6.81 5.41
N LYS A 64 -2.38 -7.43 5.75
CA LYS A 64 -2.47 -8.89 5.91
C LYS A 64 -2.08 -9.63 4.62
N ALA A 65 -2.62 -9.22 3.46
CA ALA A 65 -2.35 -9.89 2.19
C ALA A 65 -0.87 -9.80 1.78
N ARG A 66 -0.20 -8.66 2.03
CA ARG A 66 1.25 -8.50 1.81
C ARG A 66 2.06 -9.44 2.69
N ALA A 67 1.72 -9.52 3.98
CA ALA A 67 2.41 -10.39 4.93
C ALA A 67 2.26 -11.88 4.57
N GLU A 68 1.04 -12.30 4.22
CA GLU A 68 0.76 -13.67 3.79
C GLU A 68 1.50 -14.03 2.49
N LEU A 69 1.49 -13.12 1.50
CA LEU A 69 2.23 -13.31 0.25
C LEU A 69 3.74 -13.42 0.50
N LEU A 70 4.30 -12.53 1.32
CA LEU A 70 5.72 -12.56 1.68
C LEU A 70 6.10 -13.87 2.35
N GLN A 71 5.32 -14.30 3.35
CA GLN A 71 5.57 -15.55 4.08
C GLN A 71 5.49 -16.77 3.15
N LEU A 72 4.44 -16.83 2.33
CA LEU A 72 4.22 -17.93 1.38
C LEU A 72 5.34 -18.04 0.34
N GLU A 73 5.79 -16.92 -0.21
CA GLU A 73 6.81 -16.94 -1.26
C GLU A 73 8.20 -17.21 -0.70
N ARG A 74 8.50 -16.76 0.52
CA ARG A 74 9.72 -17.14 1.24
C ARG A 74 9.78 -18.63 1.56
N SER A 75 8.66 -19.25 1.98
CA SER A 75 8.64 -20.68 2.28
C SER A 75 8.89 -21.56 1.04
N LYS A 76 8.61 -21.04 -0.16
CA LYS A 76 8.94 -21.68 -1.44
C LYS A 76 10.39 -21.47 -1.90
N GLY A 77 11.18 -20.64 -1.21
CA GLY A 77 12.52 -20.24 -1.66
C GLY A 77 12.51 -19.31 -2.87
N THR A 78 11.42 -18.55 -3.07
CA THR A 78 11.28 -17.64 -4.21
C THR A 78 12.32 -16.51 -4.14
N PRO A 79 13.02 -16.17 -5.24
CA PRO A 79 13.96 -15.05 -5.24
C PRO A 79 13.29 -13.73 -4.85
N THR A 80 13.96 -12.91 -4.03
CA THR A 80 13.43 -11.64 -3.51
C THR A 80 12.86 -10.72 -4.59
N ALA A 81 13.55 -10.58 -5.73
CA ALA A 81 13.07 -9.77 -6.85
C ALA A 81 11.72 -10.26 -7.40
N ALA A 82 11.48 -11.58 -7.45
CA ALA A 82 10.20 -12.13 -7.88
C ALA A 82 9.11 -11.98 -6.80
N ILE A 83 9.46 -11.98 -5.51
CA ILE A 83 8.51 -11.63 -4.44
C ILE A 83 8.10 -10.16 -4.56
N LEU A 84 9.07 -9.26 -4.80
CA LEU A 84 8.83 -7.84 -5.02
C LEU A 84 7.86 -7.60 -6.19
N ASP A 85 8.06 -8.27 -7.34
CA ASP A 85 7.15 -8.20 -8.49
C ASP A 85 5.70 -8.54 -8.10
N LYS A 86 5.51 -9.61 -7.32
CA LYS A 86 4.18 -10.04 -6.86
C LYS A 86 3.56 -9.05 -5.88
N VAL A 87 4.35 -8.50 -4.95
CA VAL A 87 3.87 -7.49 -3.99
C VAL A 87 3.47 -6.20 -4.70
N LEU A 88 4.24 -5.75 -5.69
CA LEU A 88 3.91 -4.57 -6.49
C LEU A 88 2.62 -4.78 -7.30
N ALA A 89 2.46 -5.96 -7.91
CA ALA A 89 1.21 -6.31 -8.59
C ALA A 89 0.00 -6.29 -7.63
N LEU A 90 0.15 -6.82 -6.42
CA LEU A 90 -0.87 -6.75 -5.37
C LEU A 90 -1.19 -5.31 -4.98
N ASN A 91 -0.17 -4.45 -4.82
CA ASN A 91 -0.35 -3.05 -4.46
C ASN A 91 -1.06 -2.25 -5.56
N SER A 92 -0.71 -2.45 -6.84
CA SER A 92 -1.38 -1.80 -7.96
C SER A 92 -2.85 -2.21 -8.10
N ALA A 93 -3.20 -3.44 -7.69
CA ALA A 93 -4.55 -3.98 -7.71
C ALA A 93 -5.43 -3.53 -6.52
N LEU A 94 -4.90 -2.72 -5.59
CA LEU A 94 -5.70 -2.19 -4.47
C LEU A 94 -6.87 -1.33 -4.97
N PRO A 95 -7.98 -1.26 -4.20
CA PRO A 95 -9.17 -0.52 -4.63
C PRO A 95 -8.85 0.94 -5.01
N PRO A 96 -9.31 1.44 -6.17
CA PRO A 96 -9.01 2.80 -6.61
C PRO A 96 -9.39 3.87 -5.59
N ARG A 97 -10.55 3.74 -4.93
CA ARG A 97 -10.98 4.66 -3.87
C ARG A 97 -9.97 4.69 -2.71
N TYR A 98 -9.51 3.53 -2.26
CA TYR A 98 -8.48 3.44 -1.22
C TYR A 98 -7.17 4.10 -1.66
N LYS A 99 -6.71 3.86 -2.89
CA LYS A 99 -5.47 4.46 -3.40
C LYS A 99 -5.55 5.98 -3.43
N VAL A 100 -6.68 6.55 -3.87
CA VAL A 100 -6.91 8.00 -3.83
C VAL A 100 -6.90 8.53 -2.40
N MET A 101 -7.61 7.86 -1.48
CA MET A 101 -7.63 8.25 -0.06
C MET A 101 -6.21 8.22 0.54
N ALA A 102 -5.44 7.15 0.28
CA ALA A 102 -4.08 6.95 0.79
C ALA A 102 -2.99 7.76 0.06
N ASN A 103 -3.37 8.59 -0.92
CA ASN A 103 -2.44 9.35 -1.77
C ASN A 103 -1.39 8.45 -2.47
N ILE A 104 -1.82 7.29 -2.98
CA ILE A 104 -1.01 6.33 -3.71
C ILE A 104 -1.22 6.53 -5.22
N ALA A 105 -0.14 6.77 -5.96
CA ALA A 105 -0.21 7.22 -7.37
C ALA A 105 -0.04 6.11 -8.44
N TYR A 106 0.26 4.87 -8.05
CA TYR A 106 0.66 3.78 -8.97
C TYR A 106 -0.34 2.61 -9.05
#